data_AF-A0A453R7H0-F1
#
_entry.id   AF-A0A453R7H0-F1
#
_cell.length_a   1.000
_cell.length_b   1.000
_cell.length_c   1.000
_cell.angle_alpha   90.00
_cell.angle_beta   90.00
_cell.angle_gamma   90.00
#
_symmetry.space_group_name_H-M   'P 1'
#
loop_
_entity.id
_entity.type
_entity.pdbx_description
1 polymer ?
#
loop_
_entity_poly.entity_id
_entity_poly.type
_entity_poly.pdbx_seq_one_letter_code
_entity_poly.pdbx_strand_id
1 'polypeptide(L)'
;DTFKLKVEPGKTYMLRLVNAALNDELFFSVANHTLTVVEVDAVYVKPFTVKTLIISPGQTTNVLLTAKPFYPKANFYMLAAPYSTIRPGTFDNTTVAGILEYQKPGSPSMSSFDKDLPLFKPVLPRFNDTGFVTNFTSKLRSLATPQYPAAVPRSVDKRFFFTVGLGTLPCPANTTCQGPTNKTQFAAAMNNVSLVLPSTALLQSHFTGVSRGVYGSNFPVTPLLKFNYTGAPPNNTNVAKGTKLLVLPFNASVELVMQDTSILGFESHPLHLHGFNFFVVGQGFGNYDAVNDPAKFNLVDPVERNTVGVPAGGWVAIRFLADNPGT
;
A
#
# COMPACT_ATOMS: atom_id res chain seq x y z
N ASP A 1 -18.45 -16.96 13.30
CA ASP A 1 -18.22 -16.04 14.43
C ASP A 1 -18.03 -14.61 13.97
N THR A 2 -18.55 -13.63 14.71
CA THR A 2 -18.40 -12.20 14.42
C THR A 2 -17.58 -11.56 15.52
N PHE A 3 -16.49 -10.87 15.16
CA PHE A 3 -15.65 -10.16 16.13
C PHE A 3 -16.44 -9.05 16.84
N LYS A 4 -16.25 -8.94 18.16
CA LYS A 4 -16.90 -7.94 19.01
C LYS A 4 -15.85 -7.18 19.81
N LEU A 5 -15.85 -5.86 19.66
CA LEU A 5 -15.05 -4.94 20.46
C LEU A 5 -15.94 -4.34 21.55
N LYS A 6 -15.72 -4.73 22.81
CA LYS A 6 -16.41 -4.14 23.96
C LYS A 6 -15.73 -2.84 24.37
N VAL A 7 -16.51 -1.77 24.56
CA VAL A 7 -16.03 -0.45 24.97
C VAL A 7 -16.83 0.11 26.16
N GLU A 8 -16.17 0.86 27.03
CA GLU A 8 -16.78 1.61 28.11
C GLU A 8 -17.12 3.03 27.63
N PRO A 9 -18.29 3.58 28.02
CA PRO A 9 -18.61 4.98 27.74
C PRO A 9 -17.51 5.95 28.18
N GLY A 10 -17.19 6.91 27.31
CA GLY A 10 -16.22 7.98 27.57
C GLY A 10 -14.74 7.57 27.53
N LYS A 11 -14.42 6.28 27.36
CA LYS A 11 -13.03 5.82 27.21
C LYS A 11 -12.53 6.00 25.77
N THR A 12 -11.22 6.10 25.63
CA THR A 12 -10.55 6.13 24.31
C THR A 12 -9.74 4.85 24.12
N TYR A 13 -9.88 4.26 22.94
CA TYR A 13 -9.26 3.01 22.54
C TYR A 13 -8.33 3.24 21.37
N MET A 14 -7.12 2.67 21.43
CA MET A 14 -6.22 2.62 20.28
C MET A 14 -6.52 1.33 19.50
N LEU A 15 -7.08 1.47 18.31
CA LEU A 15 -7.27 0.36 17.38
C LEU A 15 -6.02 0.25 16.52
N ARG A 16 -5.36 -0.91 16.57
CA ARG A 16 -4.17 -1.23 15.77
C ARG A 16 -4.60 -2.03 14.56
N LEU A 17 -4.85 -1.34 13.45
CA LEU A 17 -5.34 -1.95 12.23
C LEU A 17 -4.16 -2.50 11.43
N VAL A 18 -4.30 -3.74 10.97
CA VAL A 18 -3.33 -4.42 10.11
C VAL A 18 -4.10 -4.95 8.92
N ASN A 19 -3.72 -4.56 7.70
CA ASN A 19 -4.25 -5.21 6.52
C ASN A 19 -3.36 -6.41 6.16
N ALA A 20 -3.79 -7.58 6.62
CA ALA A 20 -3.19 -8.87 6.32
C ALA A 20 -3.91 -9.59 5.16
N ALA A 21 -4.72 -8.88 4.36
CA ALA A 21 -5.27 -9.42 3.12
C ALA A 21 -4.16 -9.62 2.08
N LEU A 22 -4.44 -10.45 1.09
CA LEU A 22 -3.50 -10.74 0.00
C LEU A 22 -3.67 -9.82 -1.22
N ASN A 23 -4.90 -9.38 -1.49
CA ASN A 23 -5.24 -8.77 -2.77
C ASN A 23 -5.66 -7.31 -2.66
N ASP A 24 -6.59 -6.99 -1.75
CA ASP A 24 -7.30 -5.71 -1.82
C ASP A 24 -6.86 -4.72 -0.73
N GLU A 25 -6.76 -3.46 -1.13
CA GLU A 25 -6.82 -2.35 -0.19
C GLU A 25 -8.22 -2.27 0.40
N LEU A 26 -8.34 -1.93 1.68
CA LEU A 26 -9.62 -1.98 2.38
C LEU A 26 -10.01 -0.61 2.93
N PHE A 27 -11.21 -0.14 2.57
CA PHE A 27 -11.87 0.91 3.32
C PHE A 27 -12.29 0.36 4.67
N PHE A 28 -12.08 1.11 5.75
CA PHE A 28 -12.51 0.72 7.10
C PHE A 28 -13.25 1.87 7.79
N SER A 29 -14.39 1.58 8.41
CA SER A 29 -15.20 2.55 9.15
C SER A 29 -15.96 1.93 10.33
N VAL A 30 -16.25 2.76 11.35
CA VAL A 30 -17.05 2.38 12.51
C VAL A 30 -18.30 3.26 12.58
N ALA A 31 -19.49 2.64 12.60
CA ALA A 31 -20.76 3.38 12.56
C ALA A 31 -20.85 4.41 13.69
N ASN A 32 -21.22 5.65 13.36
CA ASN A 32 -21.41 6.75 14.31
C ASN A 32 -20.22 7.07 15.23
N HIS A 33 -18.99 6.72 14.80
CA HIS A 33 -17.74 7.08 15.46
C HIS A 33 -16.77 7.70 14.45
N THR A 34 -15.87 8.54 14.94
CA THR A 34 -14.72 9.04 14.18
C THR A 34 -13.46 8.35 14.67
N LEU A 35 -12.46 8.31 13.80
CA LEU A 35 -11.16 7.67 14.01
C LEU A 35 -10.08 8.74 13.85
N THR A 36 -9.26 8.96 14.87
CA THR A 36 -8.12 9.87 14.77
C THR A 36 -6.87 9.06 14.44
N VAL A 37 -6.35 9.18 13.23
CA VAL A 37 -5.12 8.53 12.79
C VAL A 37 -3.96 9.17 13.52
N VAL A 38 -3.09 8.36 14.13
CA VAL A 38 -1.94 8.84 14.92
C VAL A 38 -0.62 8.15 14.57
N GLU A 39 -0.68 7.00 13.89
CA GLU A 39 0.50 6.23 13.51
C GLU A 39 0.19 5.46 12.22
N VAL A 40 1.18 5.36 11.33
CA VAL A 40 1.18 4.43 10.20
C VAL A 40 2.52 3.72 10.14
N ASP A 41 2.51 2.42 9.86
CA ASP A 41 3.73 1.62 9.68
C ASP A 41 4.77 1.81 10.81
N ALA A 42 4.29 1.83 12.06
CA ALA A 42 5.07 2.07 13.28
C ALA A 42 5.74 3.46 13.39
N VAL A 43 5.32 4.44 12.59
CA VAL A 43 5.80 5.83 12.66
C VAL A 43 4.65 6.78 12.98
N TYR A 44 4.88 7.70 13.93
CA TYR A 44 3.88 8.70 14.29
C TYR A 44 3.63 9.69 13.15
N VAL A 45 2.36 10.02 12.94
CA VAL A 45 1.92 11.01 11.97
C VAL A 45 1.30 12.22 12.66
N LYS A 46 1.20 13.34 11.96
CA LYS A 46 0.37 14.46 12.41
C LYS A 46 -1.08 13.99 12.55
N PRO A 47 -1.68 14.07 13.75
CA PRO A 47 -3.00 13.49 13.92
C PRO A 47 -4.07 14.15 13.05
N PHE A 48 -4.93 13.34 12.43
CA PHE A 48 -6.11 13.83 11.72
C PHE A 48 -7.29 12.88 11.90
N THR A 49 -8.49 13.45 11.96
CA THR A 49 -9.71 12.70 12.22
C THR A 49 -10.46 12.39 10.92
N VAL A 50 -10.91 11.14 10.79
CA VAL A 50 -11.69 10.64 9.64
C VAL A 50 -12.89 9.80 10.11
N LYS A 51 -13.87 9.62 9.23
CA LYS A 51 -14.96 8.64 9.44
C LYS A 51 -14.62 7.27 8.84
N THR A 52 -13.85 7.30 7.76
CA THR A 52 -13.41 6.13 7.01
C THR A 52 -11.94 6.34 6.67
N LEU A 53 -11.14 5.28 6.72
CA LEU A 53 -9.76 5.26 6.25
C LEU A 53 -9.60 4.20 5.16
N ILE A 54 -8.50 4.26 4.41
CA ILE A 54 -8.06 3.20 3.50
C ILE A 54 -6.75 2.62 4.07
N ILE A 55 -6.58 1.30 3.96
CA ILE A 55 -5.36 0.60 4.37
C ILE A 55 -5.02 -0.49 3.34
N SER A 56 -3.80 -0.46 2.81
CA SER A 56 -3.34 -1.42 1.78
C SER A 56 -2.70 -2.66 2.42
N PRO A 57 -2.68 -3.84 1.76
CA PRO A 57 -1.94 -5.00 2.22
C PRO A 57 -0.50 -4.66 2.65
N GLY A 58 -0.08 -5.16 3.80
CA GLY A 58 1.24 -4.86 4.39
C GLY A 58 1.31 -3.57 5.22
N GLN A 59 0.33 -2.68 5.10
CA GLN A 59 0.26 -1.48 5.92
C GLN A 59 -0.32 -1.75 7.31
N THR A 60 0.09 -0.91 8.27
CA THR A 60 -0.54 -0.81 9.59
C THR A 60 -0.95 0.63 9.86
N THR A 61 -2.05 0.81 10.59
CA THR A 61 -2.55 2.14 10.97
C THR A 61 -3.10 2.08 12.38
N ASN A 62 -2.54 2.88 13.30
CA ASN A 62 -3.14 3.05 14.62
C ASN A 62 -4.08 4.26 14.61
N VAL A 63 -5.29 4.04 15.10
CA VAL A 63 -6.32 5.07 15.25
C VAL A 63 -6.83 5.13 16.68
N LEU A 64 -7.12 6.34 17.15
CA LEU A 64 -7.84 6.57 18.40
C LEU A 64 -9.34 6.63 18.11
N LEU A 65 -10.10 5.77 18.78
CA LEU A 65 -11.56 5.79 18.82
C LEU A 65 -11.99 6.19 20.23
N THR A 66 -12.68 7.32 20.35
CA THR A 66 -13.30 7.73 21.63
C THR A 66 -14.74 7.26 21.66
N ALA A 67 -15.06 6.43 22.64
CA ALA A 67 -16.42 5.98 22.90
C ALA A 67 -17.29 7.17 23.36
N LYS A 68 -18.56 7.16 22.96
CA LYS A 68 -19.59 8.10 23.38
C LYS A 68 -19.61 8.19 24.91
N PRO A 69 -19.87 9.37 25.48
CA PRO A 69 -19.79 9.58 26.94
C PRO A 69 -20.86 8.83 27.74
N PHE A 70 -21.89 8.27 27.09
CA PHE A 70 -22.98 7.53 27.72
C PHE A 70 -23.25 6.20 26.99
N TYR A 71 -23.92 5.27 27.67
CA TYR A 71 -24.41 4.01 27.08
C TYR A 71 -25.50 4.30 26.04
N PRO A 72 -25.24 4.08 24.73
CA PRO A 72 -26.12 4.55 23.66
C PRO A 72 -27.33 3.65 23.41
N LYS A 73 -27.48 2.53 24.14
CA LYS A 73 -28.51 1.51 23.91
C LYS A 73 -28.55 1.05 22.44
N ALA A 74 -27.37 0.88 21.83
CA ALA A 74 -27.21 0.50 20.44
C ALA A 74 -25.86 -0.18 20.21
N ASN A 75 -25.79 -1.01 19.17
CA ASN A 75 -24.58 -1.61 18.65
C ASN A 75 -24.16 -0.93 17.35
N PHE A 76 -22.86 -0.98 17.02
CA PHE A 76 -22.32 -0.29 15.85
C PHE A 76 -21.48 -1.25 15.01
N TYR A 77 -21.77 -1.36 13.73
CA TYR A 77 -20.90 -2.12 12.84
C TYR A 77 -19.55 -1.43 12.67
N MET A 78 -18.49 -2.23 12.71
CA MET A 78 -17.19 -1.94 12.13
C MET A 78 -17.16 -2.67 10.79
N LEU A 79 -17.04 -1.95 9.68
CA LEU A 79 -17.06 -2.55 8.34
C LEU A 79 -15.73 -2.34 7.64
N ALA A 80 -15.31 -3.35 6.88
CA ALA A 80 -14.30 -3.19 5.85
C ALA A 80 -14.78 -3.72 4.49
N ALA A 81 -14.44 -3.01 3.43
CA ALA A 81 -14.77 -3.37 2.04
C ALA A 81 -13.64 -2.97 1.10
N PRO A 82 -13.46 -3.69 -0.02
CA PRO A 82 -12.34 -3.46 -0.93
C PRO A 82 -12.41 -2.12 -1.66
N TYR A 83 -11.23 -1.55 -1.90
CA TYR A 83 -10.95 -0.60 -2.95
C TYR A 83 -10.27 -1.33 -4.10
N SER A 84 -10.81 -1.19 -5.31
CA SER A 84 -10.26 -1.79 -6.52
C SER A 84 -10.52 -0.93 -7.74
N THR A 85 -9.50 -0.75 -8.56
CA THR A 85 -9.57 -0.09 -9.87
C THR A 85 -9.44 -1.08 -11.03
N ILE A 86 -9.28 -2.37 -10.74
CA ILE A 86 -8.91 -3.38 -11.72
C ILE A 86 -9.96 -3.46 -12.84
N ARG A 87 -9.54 -3.14 -14.08
CA ARG A 87 -10.37 -3.26 -15.28
C ARG A 87 -9.50 -3.55 -16.52
N PRO A 88 -9.74 -4.67 -17.25
CA PRO A 88 -10.70 -5.74 -16.97
C PRO A 88 -10.18 -6.69 -15.87
N GLY A 89 -11.03 -7.06 -14.91
CA GLY A 89 -10.66 -8.00 -13.85
C GLY A 89 -11.81 -8.26 -12.88
N THR A 90 -11.68 -9.31 -12.07
CA THR A 90 -12.61 -9.64 -10.99
C THR A 90 -11.90 -9.54 -9.65
N PHE A 91 -12.61 -9.06 -8.64
CA PHE A 91 -12.14 -9.00 -7.25
C PHE A 91 -13.27 -9.44 -6.32
N ASP A 92 -12.93 -9.85 -5.11
CA ASP A 92 -13.93 -10.18 -4.09
C ASP A 92 -14.53 -8.89 -3.53
N ASN A 93 -15.77 -8.56 -3.92
CA ASN A 93 -16.47 -7.36 -3.48
C ASN A 93 -17.30 -7.56 -2.20
N THR A 94 -16.96 -8.55 -1.36
CA THR A 94 -17.64 -8.77 -0.10
C THR A 94 -17.25 -7.71 0.94
N THR A 95 -18.19 -7.41 1.85
CA THR A 95 -17.95 -6.54 3.01
C THR A 95 -17.85 -7.42 4.25
N VAL A 96 -16.77 -7.26 5.01
CA VAL A 96 -16.59 -7.93 6.30
C VAL A 96 -17.06 -7.03 7.44
N ALA A 97 -17.53 -7.64 8.53
CA ALA A 97 -18.13 -6.93 9.65
C ALA A 97 -17.62 -7.42 11.00
N GLY A 98 -17.32 -6.47 11.88
CA GLY A 98 -17.25 -6.65 13.34
C GLY A 98 -18.28 -5.75 14.02
N ILE A 99 -18.44 -5.88 15.33
CA ILE A 99 -19.40 -5.08 16.11
C ILE A 99 -18.67 -4.37 17.24
N LEU A 100 -18.88 -3.06 17.38
CA LEU A 100 -18.52 -2.29 18.55
C LEU A 100 -19.72 -2.26 19.49
N GLU A 101 -19.53 -2.79 20.69
CA GLU A 101 -20.53 -3.01 21.73
C GLU A 101 -20.19 -2.15 22.96
N TYR A 102 -21.15 -1.38 23.46
CA TYR A 102 -20.95 -0.63 24.68
C TYR A 102 -21.25 -1.49 25.90
N GLN A 103 -20.39 -1.42 26.93
CA GLN A 103 -20.68 -2.03 28.21
C GLN A 103 -21.89 -1.34 28.86
N LYS A 104 -22.87 -2.16 29.26
CA LYS A 104 -24.05 -1.69 29.99
C LYS A 104 -23.66 -1.31 31.43
N PRO A 105 -24.00 -0.10 31.91
CA PRO A 105 -23.76 0.30 33.29
C PRO A 105 -24.41 -0.69 34.27
N GLY A 106 -23.66 -1.11 35.29
CA GLY A 106 -24.14 -2.03 36.33
C GLY A 106 -24.29 -3.50 35.90
N SER A 107 -23.90 -3.87 34.67
CA SER A 107 -23.86 -5.27 34.23
C SER A 107 -22.46 -5.88 34.40
N PRO A 108 -22.36 -7.19 34.71
CA PRO A 108 -21.06 -7.88 34.74
C PRO A 108 -20.37 -7.78 33.38
N SER A 109 -19.02 -7.73 33.34
CA SER A 109 -18.28 -7.59 32.07
C SER A 109 -18.51 -8.75 31.08
N MET A 110 -18.99 -9.89 31.59
CA MET A 110 -19.36 -11.09 30.84
C MET A 110 -20.83 -11.13 30.37
N SER A 111 -21.56 -10.01 30.39
CA SER A 111 -22.92 -10.00 29.84
C SER A 111 -22.95 -10.48 28.39
N SER A 112 -23.96 -11.28 28.06
CA SER A 112 -24.22 -11.75 26.69
C SER A 112 -24.55 -10.57 25.77
N PHE A 113 -24.23 -10.73 24.49
CA PHE A 113 -24.51 -9.74 23.46
C PHE A 113 -26.02 -9.56 23.31
N ASP A 114 -26.49 -8.33 23.49
CA ASP A 114 -27.89 -7.96 23.35
C ASP A 114 -28.25 -7.78 21.87
N LYS A 115 -29.00 -8.74 21.33
CA LYS A 115 -29.42 -8.78 19.91
C LYS A 115 -30.60 -7.85 19.62
N ASP A 116 -31.30 -7.39 20.66
CA ASP A 116 -32.51 -6.57 20.52
C ASP A 116 -32.18 -5.08 20.38
N LEU A 117 -30.92 -4.69 20.63
CA LEU A 117 -30.47 -3.31 20.44
C LEU A 117 -30.40 -2.93 18.95
N PRO A 118 -30.76 -1.69 18.59
CA PRO A 118 -30.52 -1.14 17.26
C PRO A 118 -29.06 -1.31 16.83
N LEU A 119 -28.85 -1.74 15.58
CA LEU A 119 -27.54 -1.95 15.00
C LEU A 119 -27.29 -0.96 13.87
N PHE A 120 -26.40 0.01 14.11
CA PHE A 120 -26.07 1.06 13.14
C PHE A 120 -24.98 0.60 12.16
N LYS A 121 -25.12 1.00 10.90
CA LYS A 121 -24.19 0.68 9.81
C LYS A 121 -23.50 1.95 9.28
N PRO A 122 -22.17 1.99 9.09
CA PRO A 122 -21.53 3.09 8.40
C PRO A 122 -21.77 3.01 6.89
N VAL A 123 -21.65 4.16 6.20
CA VAL A 123 -21.63 4.23 4.74
C VAL A 123 -20.16 4.17 4.30
N LEU A 124 -19.81 3.16 3.51
CA LEU A 124 -18.49 3.03 2.91
C LEU A 124 -18.45 3.69 1.52
N PRO A 125 -17.28 4.20 1.08
CA PRO A 125 -17.07 4.65 -0.30
C PRO A 125 -17.38 3.55 -1.32
N ARG A 126 -17.56 3.94 -2.59
CA ARG A 126 -17.64 2.96 -3.68
C ARG A 126 -16.28 2.28 -3.83
N PHE A 127 -16.28 1.02 -4.25
CA PHE A 127 -15.04 0.24 -4.41
C PHE A 127 -14.03 0.92 -5.36
N ASN A 128 -14.46 1.75 -6.30
CA ASN A 128 -13.60 2.44 -7.27
C ASN A 128 -13.40 3.93 -6.95
N ASP A 129 -13.60 4.36 -5.70
CA ASP A 129 -13.46 5.76 -5.30
C ASP A 129 -11.99 6.18 -5.10
N THR A 130 -11.27 6.31 -6.21
CA THR A 130 -9.87 6.77 -6.23
C THR A 130 -9.71 8.20 -5.68
N GLY A 131 -10.75 9.02 -5.79
CA GLY A 131 -10.76 10.36 -5.22
C GLY A 131 -10.70 10.33 -3.69
N PHE A 132 -11.45 9.42 -3.06
CA PHE A 132 -11.36 9.18 -1.62
C PHE A 132 -9.96 8.74 -1.21
N VAL A 133 -9.37 7.76 -1.91
CA VAL A 133 -8.03 7.23 -1.60
C VAL A 133 -6.98 8.34 -1.69
N THR A 134 -7.05 9.18 -2.73
CA THR A 134 -6.15 10.34 -2.91
C THR A 134 -6.30 11.35 -1.77
N ASN A 135 -7.54 11.69 -1.40
CA ASN A 135 -7.81 12.63 -0.31
C ASN A 135 -7.36 12.08 1.05
N PHE A 136 -7.50 10.78 1.31
CA PHE A 136 -7.00 10.18 2.53
C PHE A 136 -5.45 10.17 2.58
N THR A 137 -4.80 9.66 1.52
CA THR A 137 -3.33 9.53 1.49
C THR A 137 -2.62 10.88 1.53
N SER A 138 -3.17 11.92 0.90
CA SER A 138 -2.62 13.29 0.96
C SER A 138 -2.64 13.95 2.35
N LYS A 139 -3.42 13.42 3.31
CA LYS A 139 -3.41 13.91 4.70
C LYS A 139 -2.26 13.34 5.53
N LEU A 140 -1.64 12.25 5.08
CA LEU A 140 -0.56 11.59 5.80
C LEU A 140 0.69 12.45 5.75
N ARG A 141 1.17 12.86 6.92
CA ARG A 141 2.41 13.63 7.10
C ARG A 141 3.12 13.12 8.34
N SER A 142 4.43 13.03 8.29
CA SER A 142 5.25 12.67 9.46
C SER A 142 4.99 13.66 10.60
N LEU A 143 5.00 13.17 11.85
CA LEU A 143 4.77 14.02 13.03
C LEU A 143 5.72 15.23 13.07
N ALA A 144 7.00 15.03 12.67
CA ALA A 144 8.00 16.07 12.44
C ALA A 144 8.16 17.05 13.61
N THR A 145 8.40 16.51 14.80
CA THR A 145 8.70 17.27 16.03
C THR A 145 10.17 17.07 16.44
N PRO A 146 10.71 17.86 17.38
CA PRO A 146 12.07 17.63 17.88
C PRO A 146 12.30 16.22 18.45
N GLN A 147 11.27 15.60 19.06
CA GLN A 147 11.34 14.23 19.59
C GLN A 147 11.18 13.17 18.49
N TYR A 148 10.39 13.46 17.45
CA TYR A 148 10.11 12.57 16.32
C TYR A 148 10.41 13.31 15.01
N PRO A 149 11.70 13.48 14.65
CA PRO A 149 12.10 14.26 13.49
C PRO A 149 11.80 13.53 12.18
N ALA A 150 11.44 14.27 11.13
CA ALA A 150 11.35 13.73 9.77
C ALA A 150 12.70 13.91 9.07
N ALA A 151 13.54 12.88 9.08
CA ALA A 151 14.90 12.91 8.54
C ALA A 151 14.94 12.66 7.01
N VAL A 152 14.22 13.47 6.24
CA VAL A 152 14.10 13.31 4.79
C VAL A 152 15.44 13.57 4.07
N PRO A 153 15.94 12.64 3.23
CA PRO A 153 17.10 12.91 2.39
C PRO A 153 16.87 14.10 1.45
N ARG A 154 17.67 15.17 1.64
CA ARG A 154 17.56 16.43 0.88
C ARG A 154 18.32 16.35 -0.44
N SER A 155 19.56 15.90 -0.39
CA SER A 155 20.35 15.49 -1.55
C SER A 155 19.94 14.10 -2.01
N VAL A 156 20.21 13.78 -3.28
CA VAL A 156 19.92 12.49 -3.89
C VAL A 156 21.14 12.05 -4.67
N ASP A 157 21.76 10.95 -4.26
CA ASP A 157 22.94 10.36 -4.92
C ASP A 157 22.52 9.45 -6.09
N LYS A 158 21.38 8.77 -5.96
CA LYS A 158 20.86 7.82 -6.94
C LYS A 158 19.39 8.10 -7.24
N ARG A 159 19.08 8.25 -8.54
CA ARG A 159 17.71 8.40 -9.04
C ARG A 159 17.32 7.19 -9.88
N PHE A 160 16.16 6.63 -9.59
CA PHE A 160 15.62 5.48 -10.31
C PHE A 160 14.19 5.78 -10.77
N PHE A 161 13.84 5.20 -11.90
CA PHE A 161 12.49 5.26 -12.44
C PHE A 161 12.04 3.85 -12.79
N PHE A 162 11.09 3.31 -12.04
CA PHE A 162 10.57 1.96 -12.21
C PHE A 162 9.14 2.03 -12.74
N THR A 163 8.90 1.50 -13.94
CA THR A 163 7.53 1.14 -14.33
C THR A 163 7.13 -0.10 -13.56
N VAL A 164 5.91 -0.12 -13.04
CA VAL A 164 5.32 -1.22 -12.28
C VAL A 164 3.99 -1.56 -12.93
N GLY A 165 3.68 -2.84 -13.00
CA GLY A 165 2.38 -3.29 -13.45
C GLY A 165 2.41 -4.72 -13.99
N LEU A 166 1.32 -5.05 -14.68
CA LEU A 166 1.15 -6.34 -15.30
C LEU A 166 1.88 -6.43 -16.65
N GLY A 167 1.94 -7.65 -17.15
CA GLY A 167 2.45 -8.00 -18.47
C GLY A 167 2.08 -9.44 -18.80
N THR A 168 2.70 -9.97 -19.84
CA THR A 168 2.45 -11.34 -20.29
C THR A 168 3.74 -12.14 -20.47
N LEU A 169 3.60 -13.45 -20.40
CA LEU A 169 4.62 -14.41 -20.80
C LEU A 169 4.04 -15.37 -21.82
N PRO A 170 4.79 -15.79 -22.86
CA PRO A 170 4.32 -16.81 -23.78
C PRO A 170 3.96 -18.11 -23.05
N CYS A 171 2.91 -18.79 -23.49
CA CYS A 171 2.63 -20.15 -23.03
C CYS A 171 3.76 -21.12 -23.41
N PRO A 172 3.99 -22.17 -22.62
CA PRO A 172 4.73 -23.34 -23.06
C PRO A 172 4.20 -23.86 -24.40
N ALA A 173 5.09 -24.41 -25.23
CA ALA A 173 4.71 -24.98 -26.51
C ALA A 173 3.60 -26.04 -26.32
N ASN A 174 2.63 -26.04 -27.24
CA ASN A 174 1.49 -26.96 -27.25
C ASN A 174 0.58 -26.89 -26.01
N THR A 175 0.55 -25.74 -25.32
CA THR A 175 -0.37 -25.50 -24.19
C THR A 175 -1.24 -24.26 -24.42
N THR A 176 -2.44 -24.29 -23.87
CA THR A 176 -3.34 -23.12 -23.78
C THR A 176 -3.26 -22.59 -22.36
N CYS A 177 -3.09 -21.29 -22.19
CA CYS A 177 -3.11 -20.66 -20.86
C CYS A 177 -4.30 -19.71 -20.74
N GLN A 178 -4.64 -19.34 -19.50
CA GLN A 178 -5.78 -18.49 -19.18
C GLN A 178 -5.44 -16.98 -19.16
N GLY A 179 -4.30 -16.57 -19.71
CA GLY A 179 -3.95 -15.16 -19.79
C GLY A 179 -4.69 -14.43 -20.91
N PRO A 180 -4.38 -13.13 -21.12
CA PRO A 180 -5.19 -12.21 -21.94
C PRO A 180 -5.47 -12.64 -23.38
N THR A 181 -4.61 -13.48 -23.97
CA THR A 181 -4.70 -13.88 -25.40
C THR A 181 -4.97 -15.38 -25.60
N ASN A 182 -5.27 -16.14 -24.54
CA ASN A 182 -5.29 -17.61 -24.51
C ASN A 182 -3.96 -18.31 -24.90
N LYS A 183 -2.96 -17.56 -25.38
CA LYS A 183 -1.60 -18.00 -25.75
C LYS A 183 -0.52 -17.42 -24.85
N THR A 184 -0.94 -16.69 -23.81
CA THR A 184 -0.06 -16.04 -22.84
C THR A 184 -0.49 -16.37 -21.43
N GLN A 185 0.46 -16.33 -20.49
CA GLN A 185 0.23 -16.31 -19.06
C GLN A 185 0.25 -14.86 -18.57
N PHE A 186 -0.50 -14.57 -17.50
CA PHE A 186 -0.32 -13.31 -16.77
C PHE A 186 1.07 -13.29 -16.11
N ALA A 187 1.67 -12.11 -16.10
CA ALA A 187 2.90 -11.83 -15.39
C ALA A 187 2.81 -10.44 -14.75
N ALA A 188 3.66 -10.18 -13.78
CA ALA A 188 3.93 -8.83 -13.29
C ALA A 188 5.41 -8.52 -13.50
N ALA A 189 5.73 -7.25 -13.66
CA ALA A 189 7.10 -6.82 -13.90
C ALA A 189 7.38 -5.45 -13.30
N MET A 190 8.64 -5.25 -12.91
CA MET A 190 9.23 -3.94 -12.69
C MET A 190 10.26 -3.68 -13.77
N ASN A 191 10.17 -2.52 -14.45
CA ASN A 191 10.99 -2.20 -15.62
C ASN A 191 11.11 -3.34 -16.66
N ASN A 192 9.98 -3.98 -16.95
CA ASN A 192 9.86 -5.10 -17.89
C ASN A 192 10.62 -6.39 -17.49
N VAL A 193 11.02 -6.51 -16.22
CA VAL A 193 11.61 -7.71 -15.64
C VAL A 193 10.64 -8.36 -14.68
N SER A 194 10.23 -9.60 -14.98
CA SER A 194 9.47 -10.47 -14.10
C SER A 194 10.41 -11.34 -13.28
N LEU A 195 10.38 -11.17 -11.96
CA LEU A 195 11.29 -11.85 -11.05
C LEU A 195 11.08 -13.36 -11.10
N VAL A 196 12.17 -14.10 -11.34
CA VAL A 196 12.22 -15.54 -11.09
C VAL A 196 12.99 -15.75 -9.80
N LEU A 197 12.37 -16.40 -8.81
CA LEU A 197 13.06 -16.72 -7.56
C LEU A 197 14.14 -17.79 -7.83
N PRO A 198 15.40 -17.54 -7.43
CA PRO A 198 16.45 -18.54 -7.54
C PRO A 198 16.24 -19.65 -6.49
N SER A 199 16.83 -20.82 -6.71
CA SER A 199 16.86 -21.91 -5.73
C SER A 199 17.88 -21.69 -4.61
N THR A 200 18.87 -20.81 -4.83
CA THR A 200 19.88 -20.41 -3.84
C THR A 200 19.53 -19.03 -3.30
N ALA A 201 19.58 -18.86 -1.98
CA ALA A 201 19.28 -17.58 -1.34
C ALA A 201 20.22 -16.47 -1.81
N LEU A 202 19.67 -15.30 -2.12
CA LEU A 202 20.41 -14.14 -2.63
C LEU A 202 21.51 -13.69 -1.65
N LEU A 203 21.17 -13.59 -0.36
CA LEU A 203 22.12 -13.21 0.68
C LEU A 203 23.27 -14.21 0.81
N GLN A 204 22.96 -15.51 0.84
CA GLN A 204 23.96 -16.58 0.91
C GLN A 204 24.91 -16.52 -0.29
N SER A 205 24.34 -16.37 -1.48
CA SER A 205 25.07 -16.27 -2.74
C SER A 205 25.99 -15.04 -2.78
N HIS A 206 25.52 -13.89 -2.27
CA HIS A 206 26.34 -12.70 -2.12
C HIS A 206 27.46 -12.89 -1.09
N PHE A 207 27.13 -13.36 0.11
CA PHE A 207 28.06 -13.51 1.23
C PHE A 207 29.20 -14.49 0.94
N THR A 208 28.90 -15.59 0.25
CA THR A 208 29.90 -16.61 -0.13
C THR A 208 30.69 -16.25 -1.39
N GLY A 209 30.33 -15.18 -2.10
CA GLY A 209 30.94 -14.82 -3.39
C GLY A 209 30.53 -15.72 -4.56
N VAL A 210 29.55 -16.62 -4.37
CA VAL A 210 29.07 -17.56 -5.41
C VAL A 210 27.76 -17.05 -6.02
N SER A 211 27.85 -16.00 -6.84
CA SER A 211 26.69 -15.34 -7.48
C SER A 211 26.47 -15.69 -8.94
N ARG A 212 27.47 -16.28 -9.60
CA ARG A 212 27.37 -16.67 -11.00
C ARG A 212 26.24 -17.68 -11.19
N GLY A 213 25.25 -17.32 -12.00
CA GLY A 213 24.08 -18.16 -12.30
C GLY A 213 22.94 -18.05 -11.28
N VAL A 214 23.11 -17.30 -10.18
CA VAL A 214 22.05 -17.06 -9.18
C VAL A 214 21.28 -15.77 -9.50
N TYR A 215 21.99 -14.66 -9.73
CA TYR A 215 21.39 -13.39 -10.11
C TYR A 215 22.34 -12.54 -10.96
N GLY A 216 21.78 -11.57 -11.69
CA GLY A 216 22.55 -10.49 -12.33
C GLY A 216 22.43 -9.19 -11.54
N SER A 217 23.53 -8.45 -11.33
CA SER A 217 23.53 -7.14 -10.64
C SER A 217 23.18 -5.96 -11.56
N ASN A 218 22.45 -6.22 -12.64
CA ASN A 218 22.15 -5.26 -13.71
C ASN A 218 20.65 -5.02 -13.87
N PHE A 219 19.92 -4.86 -12.76
CA PHE A 219 18.53 -4.43 -12.84
C PHE A 219 18.44 -3.05 -13.54
N PRO A 220 17.56 -2.89 -14.54
CA PRO A 220 17.44 -1.63 -15.27
C PRO A 220 16.95 -0.51 -14.36
N VAL A 221 17.73 0.56 -14.24
CA VAL A 221 17.43 1.74 -13.40
C VAL A 221 16.36 2.66 -14.00
N THR A 222 16.05 2.47 -15.28
CA THR A 222 14.99 3.11 -16.05
C THR A 222 14.41 2.11 -17.05
N PRO A 223 13.14 2.24 -17.50
CA PRO A 223 12.54 1.38 -18.50
C PRO A 223 13.36 1.42 -19.79
N LEU A 224 13.64 0.24 -20.34
CA LEU A 224 14.38 0.11 -21.60
C LEU A 224 13.59 0.63 -22.80
N LEU A 225 12.26 0.52 -22.74
CA LEU A 225 11.32 1.07 -23.71
C LEU A 225 10.47 2.15 -23.03
N LYS A 226 10.59 3.39 -23.53
CA LYS A 226 9.73 4.49 -23.12
C LYS A 226 8.48 4.52 -23.99
N PHE A 227 7.33 4.72 -23.35
CA PHE A 227 6.05 4.91 -24.01
C PHE A 227 5.19 5.81 -23.13
N ASN A 228 3.99 6.16 -23.61
CA ASN A 228 3.01 6.84 -22.77
C ASN A 228 2.46 5.83 -21.74
N TYR A 229 3.06 5.76 -20.56
CA TYR A 229 2.79 4.73 -19.55
C TYR A 229 1.32 4.67 -19.16
N THR A 230 0.68 5.83 -19.04
CA THR A 230 -0.75 5.94 -18.71
C THR A 230 -1.63 6.22 -19.94
N GLY A 231 -1.13 5.95 -21.14
CA GLY A 231 -1.86 6.10 -22.41
C GLY A 231 -2.21 4.76 -23.05
N ALA A 232 -2.17 4.69 -24.39
CA ALA A 232 -2.34 3.43 -25.10
C ALA A 232 -1.14 2.49 -24.82
N PRO A 233 -1.37 1.25 -24.33
CA PRO A 233 -0.28 0.33 -24.04
C PRO A 233 0.37 -0.18 -25.34
N PRO A 234 1.64 -0.64 -25.29
CA PRO A 234 2.27 -1.29 -26.43
C PRO A 234 1.53 -2.56 -26.85
N ASN A 235 1.50 -2.85 -28.16
CA ASN A 235 0.90 -4.09 -28.69
C ASN A 235 1.56 -5.36 -28.13
N ASN A 236 2.86 -5.29 -27.85
CA ASN A 236 3.60 -6.38 -27.21
C ASN A 236 3.68 -6.13 -25.71
N THR A 237 2.96 -6.93 -24.93
CA THR A 237 2.96 -6.86 -23.47
C THR A 237 3.88 -7.90 -22.83
N ASN A 238 4.69 -8.60 -23.62
CA ASN A 238 5.58 -9.64 -23.09
C ASN A 238 6.69 -9.04 -22.23
N VAL A 239 6.90 -9.64 -21.06
CA VAL A 239 7.95 -9.25 -20.12
C VAL A 239 9.13 -10.22 -20.16
N ALA A 240 10.31 -9.75 -19.79
CA ALA A 240 11.50 -10.60 -19.67
C ALA A 240 11.54 -11.29 -18.31
N LYS A 241 11.81 -12.60 -18.28
CA LYS A 241 12.09 -13.31 -17.01
C LYS A 241 13.52 -13.05 -16.56
N GLY A 242 13.73 -12.87 -15.26
CA GLY A 242 15.08 -12.90 -14.71
C GLY A 242 15.18 -12.60 -13.22
N THR A 243 16.27 -13.06 -12.61
CA THR A 243 16.68 -12.70 -11.26
C THR A 243 17.70 -11.57 -11.36
N LYS A 244 17.23 -10.33 -11.28
CA LYS A 244 18.07 -9.13 -11.42
C LYS A 244 18.00 -8.28 -10.17
N LEU A 245 19.16 -7.90 -9.64
CA LEU A 245 19.30 -7.06 -8.46
C LEU A 245 19.86 -5.69 -8.86
N LEU A 246 19.48 -4.69 -8.07
CA LEU A 246 20.11 -3.38 -8.07
C LEU A 246 21.01 -3.29 -6.84
N VAL A 247 22.30 -3.05 -7.04
CA VAL A 247 23.27 -2.92 -5.95
C VAL A 247 23.47 -1.45 -5.63
N LEU A 248 23.32 -1.08 -4.37
CA LEU A 248 23.47 0.28 -3.88
C LEU A 248 24.71 0.41 -2.99
N PRO A 249 25.51 1.48 -3.11
CA PRO A 249 26.51 1.80 -2.11
C PRO A 249 25.83 2.08 -0.75
N PHE A 250 26.47 1.63 0.33
CA PHE A 250 26.08 1.99 1.69
C PHE A 250 26.04 3.51 1.85
N ASN A 251 25.04 4.02 2.58
CA ASN A 251 24.74 5.44 2.79
C ASN A 251 24.38 6.24 1.53
N ALA A 252 24.09 5.61 0.40
CA ALA A 252 23.56 6.33 -0.75
C ALA A 252 22.14 6.85 -0.44
N SER A 253 21.90 8.14 -0.66
CA SER A 253 20.56 8.72 -0.67
C SER A 253 19.87 8.39 -2.00
N VAL A 254 18.72 7.72 -1.92
CA VAL A 254 17.98 7.21 -3.08
C VAL A 254 16.69 7.98 -3.26
N GLU A 255 16.38 8.34 -4.50
CA GLU A 255 15.04 8.70 -4.93
C GLU A 255 14.57 7.67 -5.96
N LEU A 256 13.44 7.04 -5.68
CA LEU A 256 12.81 6.07 -6.55
C LEU A 256 11.42 6.56 -6.93
N VAL A 257 11.20 6.74 -8.23
CA VAL A 257 9.86 6.97 -8.79
C VAL A 257 9.33 5.66 -9.31
N MET A 258 8.12 5.30 -8.88
CA MET A 258 7.39 4.11 -9.31
C MET A 258 6.17 4.59 -10.11
N GLN A 259 6.06 4.13 -11.35
CA GLN A 259 5.08 4.54 -12.35
C GLN A 259 4.20 3.37 -12.73
N ASP A 260 2.89 3.47 -12.47
CA ASP A 260 1.91 2.51 -12.98
C ASP A 260 1.80 2.62 -14.51
N THR A 261 1.42 1.52 -15.17
CA THR A 261 1.24 1.47 -16.63
C THR A 261 -0.15 0.97 -17.01
N SER A 262 -0.62 1.33 -18.19
CA SER A 262 -1.90 0.86 -18.74
C SER A 262 -1.86 -0.58 -19.26
N ILE A 263 -0.72 -1.27 -19.14
CA ILE A 263 -0.55 -2.64 -19.64
C ILE A 263 -1.48 -3.57 -18.86
N LEU A 264 -2.49 -4.11 -19.55
CA LEU A 264 -3.55 -4.96 -18.99
C LEU A 264 -4.47 -4.26 -17.96
N GLY A 265 -4.49 -2.92 -17.94
CA GLY A 265 -5.35 -2.11 -17.08
C GLY A 265 -4.59 -1.37 -16.00
N PHE A 266 -5.22 -0.33 -15.44
CA PHE A 266 -4.66 0.43 -14.32
C PHE A 266 -5.01 -0.23 -12.99
N GLU A 267 -4.02 -0.34 -12.12
CA GLU A 267 -4.17 -0.93 -10.80
C GLU A 267 -3.36 -0.15 -9.76
N SER A 268 -3.90 -0.07 -8.55
CA SER A 268 -3.13 0.44 -7.42
C SER A 268 -2.21 -0.67 -6.91
N HIS A 269 -0.91 -0.41 -6.85
CA HIS A 269 0.08 -1.41 -6.46
C HIS A 269 0.69 -1.07 -5.10
N PRO A 270 0.31 -1.75 -4.00
CA PRO A 270 0.99 -1.59 -2.72
C PRO A 270 2.40 -2.18 -2.79
N LEU A 271 3.40 -1.31 -2.91
CA LEU A 271 4.79 -1.68 -2.98
C LEU A 271 5.45 -1.54 -1.62
N HIS A 272 6.09 -2.63 -1.20
CA HIS A 272 6.77 -2.77 0.08
C HIS A 272 8.28 -2.87 -0.13
N LEU A 273 9.06 -2.20 0.73
CA LEU A 273 10.51 -2.28 0.74
C LEU A 273 10.98 -2.93 2.04
N HIS A 274 11.64 -4.08 1.93
CA HIS A 274 12.24 -4.75 3.08
C HIS A 274 13.45 -3.97 3.59
N GLY A 275 13.69 -4.02 4.90
CA GLY A 275 14.89 -3.45 5.52
C GLY A 275 14.90 -1.93 5.67
N PHE A 276 13.90 -1.23 5.13
CA PHE A 276 13.82 0.22 5.14
C PHE A 276 12.39 0.72 5.33
N ASN A 277 12.25 1.82 6.06
CA ASN A 277 11.20 2.78 5.80
C ASN A 277 11.70 3.81 4.76
N PHE A 278 10.76 4.48 4.10
CA PHE A 278 11.01 5.52 3.12
C PHE A 278 10.02 6.67 3.26
N PHE A 279 10.42 7.85 2.85
CA PHE A 279 9.58 9.04 2.80
C PHE A 279 8.84 9.13 1.47
N VAL A 280 7.51 9.21 1.50
CA VAL A 280 6.69 9.47 0.31
C VAL A 280 6.71 10.97 0.01
N VAL A 281 7.60 11.40 -0.89
CA VAL A 281 7.85 12.82 -1.17
C VAL A 281 6.89 13.40 -2.20
N GLY A 282 6.28 12.58 -3.04
CA GLY A 282 5.31 13.04 -4.04
C GLY A 282 4.50 11.89 -4.62
N GLN A 283 3.33 12.19 -5.13
CA GLN A 283 2.47 11.27 -5.87
C GLN A 283 1.61 12.06 -6.84
N GLY A 284 1.18 11.43 -7.94
CA GLY A 284 0.37 12.07 -8.95
C GLY A 284 -0.30 11.06 -9.88
N PHE A 285 -1.14 11.58 -10.78
CA PHE A 285 -1.75 10.80 -11.86
C PHE A 285 -1.10 11.13 -13.20
N GLY A 286 -1.24 10.22 -14.15
CA GLY A 286 -0.59 10.31 -15.45
C GLY A 286 0.87 9.84 -15.41
N ASN A 287 1.64 10.27 -16.41
CA ASN A 287 3.07 10.03 -16.44
C ASN A 287 3.79 11.04 -15.56
N TYR A 288 4.72 10.56 -14.74
CA TYR A 288 5.63 11.42 -13.99
C TYR A 288 6.42 12.35 -14.91
N ASP A 289 6.41 13.64 -14.57
CA ASP A 289 7.20 14.67 -15.22
C ASP A 289 8.42 15.01 -14.37
N ALA A 290 9.58 14.46 -14.76
CA ALA A 290 10.84 14.67 -14.05
C ALA A 290 11.33 16.14 -14.02
N VAL A 291 10.73 17.03 -14.81
CA VAL A 291 11.04 18.47 -14.80
C VAL A 291 10.13 19.20 -13.82
N ASN A 292 8.81 18.94 -13.88
CA ASN A 292 7.82 19.77 -13.19
C ASN A 292 7.32 19.19 -11.85
N ASP A 293 7.28 17.86 -11.70
CA ASP A 293 6.74 17.24 -10.48
C ASP A 293 7.67 17.33 -9.26
N PRO A 294 9.01 17.27 -9.37
CA PRO A 294 9.90 17.46 -8.22
C PRO A 294 9.68 18.77 -7.46
N ALA A 295 9.25 19.83 -8.15
CA ALA A 295 8.96 21.12 -7.53
C ALA A 295 7.76 21.07 -6.56
N LYS A 296 6.92 20.05 -6.67
CA LYS A 296 5.74 19.82 -5.81
C LYS A 296 6.03 18.86 -4.66
N PHE A 297 7.25 18.32 -4.56
CA PHE A 297 7.58 17.35 -3.52
C PHE A 297 7.47 17.96 -2.13
N ASN A 298 6.83 17.23 -1.22
CA ASN A 298 6.90 17.52 0.19
C ASN A 298 8.25 17.00 0.72
N LEU A 299 9.19 17.92 0.90
CA LEU A 299 10.49 17.62 1.51
C LEU A 299 10.56 18.07 2.98
N VAL A 300 9.47 18.59 3.54
CA VAL A 300 9.44 19.11 4.92
C VAL A 300 9.04 18.03 5.91
N ASP A 301 7.89 17.40 5.68
CA ASP A 301 7.30 16.38 6.56
C ASP A 301 6.52 15.29 5.77
N PRO A 302 7.08 14.77 4.65
CA PRO A 302 6.49 13.64 3.94
C PRO A 302 6.28 12.47 4.91
N VAL A 303 5.22 11.70 4.72
CA VAL A 303 4.98 10.51 5.55
C VAL A 303 6.09 9.49 5.33
N GLU A 304 6.61 8.95 6.43
CA GLU A 304 7.52 7.81 6.43
C GLU A 304 6.71 6.50 6.52
N ARG A 305 6.99 5.56 5.62
CA ARG A 305 6.26 4.28 5.49
C ARG A 305 7.19 3.15 5.07
N ASN A 306 6.76 1.90 5.24
CA ASN A 306 7.40 0.75 4.58
C ASN A 306 6.62 0.24 3.37
N THR A 307 5.36 0.66 3.22
CA THR A 307 4.48 0.24 2.13
C THR A 307 3.69 1.42 1.59
N VAL A 308 3.69 1.61 0.27
CA VAL A 308 2.94 2.69 -0.40
C VAL A 308 2.23 2.17 -1.65
N GLY A 309 0.97 2.55 -1.81
CA GLY A 309 0.23 2.31 -3.06
C GLY A 309 0.73 3.23 -4.16
N VAL A 310 1.20 2.67 -5.28
CA VAL A 310 1.34 3.42 -6.52
C VAL A 310 -0.09 3.73 -7.02
N PRO A 311 -0.47 5.00 -7.23
CA PRO A 311 -1.83 5.32 -7.69
C PRO A 311 -2.13 4.65 -9.03
N ALA A 312 -3.32 4.09 -9.17
CA ALA A 312 -3.80 3.53 -10.44
C ALA A 312 -3.78 4.62 -11.55
N GLY A 313 -3.06 4.33 -12.63
CA GLY A 313 -2.80 5.27 -13.72
C GLY A 313 -1.96 6.47 -13.28
N GLY A 314 -1.04 6.29 -12.35
CA GLY A 314 -0.25 7.36 -11.75
C GLY A 314 1.15 6.95 -11.31
N TRP A 315 1.73 7.73 -10.42
CA TRP A 315 3.10 7.56 -9.95
C TRP A 315 3.25 7.97 -8.49
N VAL A 316 4.28 7.44 -7.85
CA VAL A 316 4.72 7.82 -6.51
C VAL A 316 6.24 7.95 -6.49
N ALA A 317 6.74 8.97 -5.81
CA ALA A 317 8.16 9.22 -5.57
C ALA A 317 8.47 9.01 -4.09
N ILE A 318 9.46 8.16 -3.81
CA ILE A 318 9.94 7.89 -2.45
C ILE A 318 11.42 8.26 -2.31
N ARG A 319 11.83 8.61 -1.09
CA ARG A 319 13.24 8.79 -0.72
C ARG A 319 13.61 8.00 0.52
N PHE A 320 14.78 7.38 0.51
CA PHE A 320 15.35 6.69 1.66
C PHE A 320 16.88 6.76 1.64
N LEU A 321 17.50 6.45 2.77
CA LEU A 321 18.93 6.28 2.89
C LEU A 321 19.25 4.79 2.86
N ALA A 322 20.15 4.35 2.00
CA ALA A 322 20.58 2.95 1.92
C ALA A 322 21.61 2.62 3.02
N ASP A 323 21.19 2.69 4.28
CA ASP A 323 22.03 2.54 5.49
C ASP A 323 21.88 1.17 6.20
N ASN A 324 21.23 0.21 5.56
CA ASN A 324 21.07 -1.16 6.08
C ASN A 324 21.77 -2.16 5.14
N PRO A 325 22.96 -2.68 5.48
CA PRO A 325 23.67 -3.66 4.67
C PRO A 325 22.92 -5.00 4.62
N GLY A 326 22.48 -5.41 3.43
CA GLY A 326 21.75 -6.66 3.24
C GLY A 326 21.32 -6.88 1.79
N THR A 327 20.46 -7.87 1.59
CA THR A 327 19.78 -8.17 0.32
C THR A 327 18.29 -8.24 0.51
#